data_AF-A0A3E5F4V9-F1
#
_entry.id   AF-A0A3E5F4V9-F1
#
_cell.length_a   1.000
_cell.length_b   1.000
_cell.length_c   1.000
_cell.angle_alpha   90.00
_cell.angle_beta   90.00
_cell.angle_gamma   90.00
#
_symmetry.space_group_name_H-M   'P 1'
#
loop_
_entity.id
_entity.type
_entity.pdbx_description
1 polymer ?
#
loop_
_entity_poly.entity_id
_entity_poly.type
_entity_poly.pdbx_seq_one_letter_code
_entity_poly.pdbx_strand_id
1 'polypeptide(L)'
;MLIFAISKNNKKWGQHYKICNNVMKTYDIYFNDSSDSNNKGFASTLDYCMDYINTYNGTDESFFADYKGGTVSIVCNETGETVYEVCVK
;
A
#
# COMPACT_ATOMS: atom_id res chain seq x y z
N MET A 1 -12.95 -45.67 -43.93
CA MET A 1 -11.78 -45.01 -44.53
C MET A 1 -12.34 -43.81 -45.30
N LEU A 2 -11.97 -42.54 -45.10
CA LEU A 2 -10.88 -41.89 -44.38
C LEU A 2 -11.41 -40.81 -43.42
N ILE A 3 -10.63 -40.55 -42.39
CA ILE A 3 -10.73 -39.42 -41.45
C ILE A 3 -9.88 -38.24 -42.00
N PHE A 4 -10.08 -37.04 -41.42
CA PHE A 4 -9.16 -35.88 -41.29
C PHE A 4 -9.43 -34.71 -42.26
N ALA A 5 -9.52 -33.44 -41.85
CA ALA A 5 -9.22 -32.80 -40.58
C ALA A 5 -10.02 -31.49 -40.43
N ILE A 6 -10.65 -31.27 -39.28
CA ILE A 6 -10.95 -29.92 -38.81
C ILE A 6 -9.59 -29.31 -38.44
N SER A 7 -9.21 -28.24 -39.12
CA SER A 7 -7.97 -27.50 -38.86
C SER A 7 -7.92 -27.05 -37.40
N LYS A 8 -7.04 -27.70 -36.61
CA LYS A 8 -6.60 -27.20 -35.31
C LYS A 8 -5.50 -26.18 -35.56
N ASN A 9 -5.80 -24.89 -35.41
CA ASN A 9 -4.81 -23.83 -35.18
C ASN A 9 -5.54 -22.60 -34.59
N ASN A 10 -5.16 -21.94 -33.50
CA ASN A 10 -4.22 -22.20 -32.41
C ASN A 10 -4.42 -21.07 -31.39
N LYS A 11 -4.70 -21.43 -30.14
CA LYS A 11 -4.20 -20.84 -28.87
C LYS A 11 -5.23 -21.06 -27.77
N LYS A 12 -5.03 -22.17 -27.05
CA LYS A 12 -5.43 -22.29 -25.66
C LYS A 12 -4.69 -21.21 -24.88
N TRP A 13 -5.39 -20.21 -24.37
CA TRP A 13 -4.93 -19.53 -23.16
C TRP A 13 -5.69 -20.18 -22.01
N GLY A 14 -5.10 -21.25 -21.49
CA GLY A 14 -5.40 -21.68 -20.15
C GLY A 14 -4.94 -20.55 -19.22
N GLN A 15 -5.89 -19.88 -18.60
CA GLN A 15 -5.65 -19.22 -17.33
C GLN A 15 -6.61 -19.87 -16.35
N HIS A 16 -6.21 -21.02 -15.79
CA HIS A 16 -6.65 -21.34 -14.45
C HIS A 16 -6.06 -20.24 -13.57
N TYR A 17 -6.77 -19.11 -13.44
CA TYR A 17 -6.44 -18.14 -12.42
C TYR A 17 -6.70 -18.84 -11.10
N LYS A 18 -5.62 -19.24 -10.43
CA LYS A 18 -5.67 -19.51 -9.00
C LYS A 18 -6.00 -18.15 -8.40
N ILE A 19 -7.29 -17.91 -8.12
CA ILE A 19 -7.70 -16.79 -7.27
C ILE A 19 -7.11 -17.10 -5.88
N CYS A 20 -5.81 -16.86 -5.71
CA CYS A 20 -5.30 -16.61 -4.38
C CYS A 20 -5.96 -15.30 -4.02
N ASN A 21 -6.82 -15.26 -3.00
CA ASN A 21 -7.41 -14.04 -2.49
C ASN A 21 -6.31 -13.13 -1.93
N ASN A 22 -5.50 -12.52 -2.80
CA ASN A 22 -4.60 -11.45 -2.44
C ASN A 22 -5.48 -10.20 -2.38
N VAL A 23 -6.14 -10.02 -1.24
CA VAL A 23 -6.84 -8.77 -0.95
C VAL A 23 -5.78 -7.67 -1.07
N MET A 24 -5.94 -6.78 -2.05
CA MET A 24 -5.06 -5.62 -2.16
C MET A 24 -5.23 -4.81 -0.88
N LYS A 25 -4.16 -4.75 -0.09
CA LYS A 25 -4.13 -3.99 1.15
C LYS A 25 -4.02 -2.50 0.86
N THR A 26 -4.65 -1.71 1.70
CA THR A 26 -4.55 -0.26 1.69
C THR A 26 -3.92 0.22 2.98
N TYR A 27 -3.29 1.39 2.91
CA TYR A 27 -2.49 1.91 3.98
C TYR A 27 -2.81 3.38 4.23
N ASP A 28 -2.72 3.76 5.50
CA ASP A 28 -2.83 5.12 5.99
C ASP A 28 -1.54 5.52 6.72
N ILE A 29 -1.31 6.83 6.82
CA ILE A 29 -0.18 7.43 7.53
C ILE A 29 -0.69 8.05 8.82
N TYR A 30 -0.13 7.61 9.93
CA TYR A 30 -0.40 8.12 11.26
C TYR A 30 0.77 8.96 11.77
N PHE A 31 0.46 9.98 12.53
CA PHE A 31 1.38 10.86 13.22
C PHE A 31 1.04 10.82 14.70
N ASN A 32 2.04 10.62 15.55
CA ASN A 32 1.87 10.58 17.00
C ASN A 32 2.98 11.36 17.68
N ASP A 33 2.66 12.10 18.73
CA ASP A 33 3.64 12.66 19.66
C ASP A 33 3.24 12.32 21.12
N SER A 34 3.77 13.05 22.11
CA SER A 34 3.45 12.81 23.51
C SER A 34 2.03 13.20 23.93
N SER A 35 1.31 13.96 23.10
CA SER A 35 0.07 14.64 23.46
C SER A 35 -1.08 14.31 22.51
N ASP A 36 -0.80 14.17 21.22
CA ASP A 36 -1.80 14.03 20.18
C ASP A 36 -1.47 12.93 19.16
N SER A 37 -2.50 12.51 18.43
CA SER A 37 -2.43 11.52 17.36
C SER A 37 -3.35 11.92 16.21
N ASN A 38 -2.82 12.00 15.00
CA ASN A 38 -3.58 12.28 13.78
C ASN A 38 -3.27 11.27 12.67
N ASN A 39 -4.11 11.20 11.64
CA ASN A 39 -3.84 10.45 10.43
C ASN A 39 -4.20 11.22 9.16
N LYS A 40 -3.68 10.78 8.01
CA LYS A 40 -3.99 11.39 6.71
C LYS A 40 -5.34 10.92 6.16
N GLY A 41 -5.86 9.78 6.60
CA GLY A 41 -7.08 9.18 6.07
C GLY A 41 -6.88 8.56 4.68
N PHE A 42 -5.66 8.10 4.38
CA PHE A 42 -5.36 7.47 3.10
C PHE A 42 -5.89 6.03 3.04
N ALA A 43 -6.33 5.65 1.83
CA ALA A 43 -6.52 4.27 1.43
C ALA A 43 -5.65 4.01 0.19
N SER A 44 -4.33 4.11 0.37
CA SER A 44 -3.34 4.08 -0.72
C SER A 44 -2.44 2.85 -0.65
N THR A 45 -1.59 2.66 -1.66
CA THR A 45 -0.59 1.59 -1.64
C THR A 45 0.53 1.89 -0.65
N LEU A 46 1.22 0.84 -0.19
CA LEU A 46 2.39 0.99 0.68
C LEU A 46 3.48 1.88 0.05
N ASP A 47 3.75 1.70 -1.24
CA ASP A 47 4.75 2.49 -1.97
C ASP A 47 4.42 3.97 -1.96
N TYR A 48 3.15 4.34 -2.20
CA TYR A 48 2.72 5.74 -2.15
C TYR A 48 2.89 6.34 -0.76
N CYS A 49 2.54 5.59 0.29
CA CYS A 49 2.71 6.04 1.66
C CYS A 49 4.20 6.21 2.03
N MET A 50 5.07 5.31 1.56
CA MET A 50 6.51 5.44 1.74
C MET A 50 7.09 6.64 1.02
N ASP A 51 6.72 6.85 -0.25
CA ASP A 51 7.18 7.99 -1.03
C ASP A 51 6.73 9.30 -0.41
N TYR A 52 5.50 9.36 0.14
CA TYR A 52 5.00 10.52 0.88
C TYR A 52 5.90 10.84 2.09
N ILE A 53 6.20 9.85 2.93
CA ILE A 53 7.07 10.07 4.10
C ILE A 53 8.47 10.48 3.67
N ASN A 54 9.05 9.81 2.67
CA ASN A 54 10.39 10.10 2.18
C ASN A 54 10.50 11.52 1.59
N THR A 55 9.44 12.00 0.95
CA THR A 55 9.39 13.33 0.31
C THR A 55 9.24 14.44 1.34
N TYR A 56 8.40 14.26 2.36
CA TYR A 56 7.98 15.35 3.24
C TYR A 56 8.58 15.31 4.66
N ASN A 57 9.15 14.18 5.11
CA ASN A 57 9.75 14.11 6.44
C ASN A 57 11.00 15.01 6.56
N GLY A 58 10.91 16.03 7.42
CA GLY A 58 11.89 17.12 7.56
C GLY A 58 11.49 18.42 6.88
N THR A 59 10.27 18.50 6.33
CA THR A 59 9.64 19.73 5.85
C THR A 59 8.56 20.19 6.82
N ASP A 60 8.02 21.39 6.61
CA ASP A 60 6.87 21.92 7.36
C ASP A 60 5.53 21.63 6.66
N GLU A 61 5.48 20.66 5.73
CA GLU A 61 4.26 20.31 5.00
C GLU A 61 3.30 19.48 5.85
N SER A 62 2.02 19.87 5.88
CA SER A 62 0.96 19.15 6.59
C SER A 62 1.31 18.89 8.06
N PHE A 63 1.18 17.65 8.53
CA PHE A 63 1.40 17.29 9.93
C PHE A 63 2.89 17.15 10.29
N PHE A 64 3.81 17.20 9.32
CA PHE A 64 5.24 17.12 9.63
C PHE A 64 5.75 18.34 10.42
N ALA A 65 5.12 19.52 10.27
CA ALA A 65 5.46 20.70 11.05
C ALA A 65 5.11 20.53 12.53
N ASP A 66 3.91 20.03 12.82
CA ASP A 66 3.34 19.98 14.16
C ASP A 66 3.89 18.82 14.99
N TYR A 67 4.25 17.70 14.33
CA TYR A 67 4.64 16.45 15.01
C TYR A 67 6.16 16.24 15.11
N LYS A 68 6.98 17.30 15.03
CA LYS A 68 8.45 17.20 15.14
C LYS A 68 8.87 16.61 16.49
N GLY A 69 9.76 15.61 16.44
CA GLY A 69 10.16 14.84 17.62
C GLY A 69 9.18 13.71 18.00
N GLY A 70 8.02 13.63 17.35
CA GLY A 70 7.11 12.49 17.39
C GLY A 70 7.49 11.41 16.36
N THR A 71 6.53 10.54 16.04
CA THR A 71 6.66 9.47 15.04
C THR A 71 5.65 9.63 13.91
N VAL A 72 6.05 9.18 12.73
CA VAL A 72 5.18 8.96 11.57
C VAL A 72 5.24 7.48 11.21
N SER A 73 4.08 6.86 11.03
CA SER A 73 3.96 5.42 10.77
C SER A 73 2.99 5.12 9.65
N ILE A 74 3.21 4.00 8.96
CA ILE A 74 2.30 3.46 7.94
C ILE A 74 1.56 2.29 8.54
N VAL A 75 0.23 2.35 8.53
CA VAL A 75 -0.66 1.35 9.12
C VAL A 75 -1.50 0.71 8.03
N CYS A 76 -1.59 -0.62 8.06
CA CYS A 76 -2.46 -1.40 7.18
C CYS A 76 -3.93 -1.23 7.59
N ASN A 77 -4.77 -0.69 6.72
CA ASN A 77 -6.16 -0.40 7.03
C ASN A 77 -6.98 -1.67 7.32
N GLU A 78 -6.62 -2.81 6.71
CA GLU A 78 -7.36 -4.06 6.89
C GLU A 78 -6.98 -4.81 8.18
N THR A 79 -5.76 -4.60 8.71
CA THR A 79 -5.27 -5.33 9.89
C THR A 79 -5.01 -4.44 11.10
N GLY A 80 -4.90 -3.13 10.92
CA GLY A 80 -4.48 -2.18 11.96
C GLY A 80 -3.00 -2.30 12.33
N GLU A 81 -2.22 -3.09 11.59
CA GLU A 81 -0.80 -3.32 11.90
C GLU A 81 0.07 -2.20 11.32
N THR A 82 0.98 -1.69 12.15
CA THR A 82 2.07 -0.80 11.71
C THR A 82 3.10 -1.61 10.92
N VAL A 83 3.34 -1.22 9.68
CA VAL A 83 4.32 -1.87 8.79
C VAL A 83 5.61 -1.08 8.61
N TYR A 84 5.60 0.21 8.99
CA TYR A 84 6.75 1.10 8.96
C TYR A 84 6.58 2.22 9.98
N GLU A 85 7.65 2.64 10.64
CA GLU A 85 7.65 3.76 11.57
C GLU A 85 9.03 4.42 11.62
N VAL A 86 9.06 5.76 11.64
CA VAL A 86 10.26 6.58 11.84
C VAL A 86 9.94 7.83 12.64
N CYS A 87 10.97 8.44 13.24
CA CYS A 87 10.84 9.76 13.85
C CYS A 87 10.58 10.84 12.79
N VAL A 88 9.76 11.83 13.16
CA VAL A 88 9.59 13.06 12.38
C VAL A 88 10.78 14.00 12.64
N LYS A 89 11.38 14.51 11.57
CA LYS A 89 12.60 15.33 11.58
C LYS A 89 12.34 16.82 11.75
#